data_AF-A7LIU2-F1
#
_entry.id   AF-A7LIU2-F1
#
_cell.length_a   1.000
_cell.length_b   1.000
_cell.length_c   1.000
_cell.angle_alpha   90.00
_cell.angle_beta   90.00
_cell.angle_gamma   90.00
#
_symmetry.space_group_name_H-M   'P 1'
#
loop_
_entity.id
_entity.type
_entity.pdbx_description
1 polymer ?
#
loop_
_entity_poly.entity_id
_entity_poly.type
_entity_poly.pdbx_seq_one_letter_code
_entity_poly.pdbx_strand_id
1 'polypeptide(L)' 'ARGPNQAMTPHISGTTIDAQLRYAAGVKDMLDRYFKGEEFPAQNYIVKAGELAPQYR' A
#
# COMPACT_ATOMS: atom_id res chain seq x y z
N ALA A 1 -23.61 -0.30 -19.24
CA ALA A 1 -24.53 0.78 -18.85
C ALA A 1 -24.48 0.95 -17.33
N ARG A 2 -24.46 2.19 -16.81
CA ARG A 2 -24.63 2.43 -15.37
C ARG A 2 -26.08 2.06 -15.02
N GLY A 3 -26.29 1.04 -14.18
CA GLY A 3 -27.64 0.65 -13.74
C GLY A 3 -28.28 1.76 -12.89
N PRO A 4 -29.62 1.81 -12.75
CA PRO A 4 -30.29 2.86 -11.99
C PRO A 4 -29.85 2.91 -10.52
N ASN A 5 -29.80 4.12 -9.94
CA ASN A 5 -29.43 4.41 -8.54
C ASN A 5 -27.99 4.04 -8.12
N GLN A 6 -27.05 3.95 -9.06
CA GLN A 6 -25.64 3.69 -8.78
C GLN A 6 -24.89 4.95 -8.31
N ALA A 7 -24.10 4.85 -7.23
CA ALA A 7 -23.25 5.93 -6.71
C ALA A 7 -21.74 5.64 -6.93
N MET A 8 -21.40 5.06 -8.08
CA MET A 8 -20.02 4.68 -8.38
C MET A 8 -19.12 5.90 -8.57
N THR A 9 -17.91 5.83 -8.01
CA THR A 9 -16.83 6.77 -8.24
C THR A 9 -15.62 6.04 -8.83
N PRO A 10 -14.71 6.74 -9.51
CA PRO A 10 -13.38 6.20 -9.81
C PRO A 10 -12.66 5.81 -8.52
N HIS A 11 -11.65 4.94 -8.61
CA HIS A 11 -10.87 4.52 -7.44
C HIS A 11 -9.94 5.64 -6.96
N ILE A 12 -10.50 6.61 -6.23
CA ILE A 12 -9.79 7.82 -5.76
C ILE A 12 -9.83 8.02 -4.25
N SER A 13 -10.63 7.24 -3.52
CA SER A 13 -10.81 7.41 -2.07
C SER A 13 -9.50 7.25 -1.29
N GLY A 14 -8.60 6.37 -1.75
CA GLY A 14 -7.28 6.14 -1.15
C GLY A 14 -6.18 7.11 -1.61
N THR A 15 -6.47 8.07 -2.49
CA THR A 15 -5.47 8.97 -3.10
C THR A 15 -5.75 10.46 -2.88
N THR A 16 -6.39 10.80 -1.76
CA THR A 16 -6.43 12.19 -1.27
C THR A 16 -5.02 12.71 -0.98
N ILE A 17 -4.76 14.02 -1.07
CA ILE A 17 -3.41 14.59 -0.86
C ILE A 17 -2.78 14.13 0.48
N ASP A 18 -3.56 14.08 1.56
CA ASP A 18 -3.08 13.58 2.86
C ASP A 18 -2.70 12.09 2.81
N ALA A 19 -3.40 11.27 2.03
CA ALA A 19 -3.02 9.89 1.78
C ALA A 19 -1.74 9.81 0.94
N GLN A 20 -1.60 10.67 -0.07
CA GLN A 20 -0.40 10.75 -0.92
C GLN A 20 0.86 11.05 -0.12
N LEU A 21 0.80 12.03 0.76
CA LEU A 21 1.93 12.38 1.64
C LEU A 21 2.36 11.18 2.50
N ARG A 22 1.40 10.44 3.06
CA ARG A 22 1.67 9.28 3.91
C ARG A 22 2.26 8.10 3.14
N TYR A 23 1.63 7.70 2.02
CA TYR A 23 2.16 6.56 1.26
C TYR A 23 3.50 6.89 0.58
N ALA A 24 3.71 8.14 0.14
CA ALA A 24 4.98 8.56 -0.43
C ALA A 24 6.11 8.54 0.61
N ALA A 25 5.85 9.02 1.83
CA ALA A 25 6.79 8.92 2.94
C ALA A 25 7.10 7.45 3.30
N GLY A 26 6.09 6.58 3.33
CA GLY A 26 6.27 5.15 3.58
C GLY A 26 7.11 4.44 2.52
N VAL A 27 6.88 4.76 1.24
CA VAL A 27 7.70 4.23 0.12
C VAL A 27 9.15 4.72 0.26
N LYS A 28 9.36 6.00 0.57
CA LYS A 28 10.70 6.54 0.78
C LYS A 28 11.45 5.81 1.92
N ASP A 29 10.80 5.61 3.08
CA ASP A 29 11.40 4.88 4.21
C ASP A 29 11.79 3.44 3.82
N MET A 30 10.93 2.72 3.11
CA MET A 30 11.23 1.37 2.64
C MET A 30 12.38 1.34 1.63
N LEU A 31 12.46 2.33 0.72
CA LEU A 31 13.60 2.44 -0.20
C LEU A 31 14.90 2.76 0.55
N ASP A 32 14.88 3.67 1.52
CA ASP A 32 16.04 4.01 2.33
C ASP A 32 16.57 2.77 3.10
N ARG A 33 15.67 1.97 3.68
CA ARG A 33 16.02 0.69 4.33
C ARG A 33 16.56 -0.33 3.34
N TYR A 34 15.92 -0.46 2.18
CA TYR A 34 16.35 -1.39 1.13
C TYR A 34 17.79 -1.12 0.69
N PHE A 35 18.14 0.14 0.42
CA PHE A 35 19.50 0.51 0.01
C PHE A 35 20.55 0.33 1.13
N LYS A 36 20.13 0.35 2.39
CA LYS A 36 21.00 0.06 3.55
C LYS A 36 21.05 -1.42 3.94
N GLY A 37 20.25 -2.28 3.29
CA GLY A 37 20.11 -3.69 3.68
C GLY A 37 19.37 -3.90 5.01
N GLU A 38 18.54 -2.93 5.42
CA GLU A 38 17.73 -2.99 6.64
C GLU A 38 16.36 -3.63 6.35
N GLU A 39 15.76 -4.29 7.36
CA GLU A 39 14.42 -4.85 7.23
C GLU A 39 13.32 -3.77 7.22
N PHE A 40 12.21 -4.04 6.52
CA PHE A 40 10.99 -3.24 6.60
C PHE A 40 10.21 -3.58 7.87
N PRO A 41 9.29 -2.70 8.33
CA PRO A 41 8.32 -3.06 9.35
C PRO A 41 7.55 -4.34 8.96
N ALA A 42 7.39 -5.27 9.90
CA ALA A 42 6.85 -6.62 9.62
C ALA A 42 5.48 -6.58 8.91
N GLN A 43 4.61 -5.66 9.33
CA GLN A 43 3.27 -5.47 8.75
C GLN A 43 3.26 -4.97 7.29
N ASN A 44 4.39 -4.45 6.79
CA ASN A 44 4.50 -3.95 5.41
C ASN A 44 4.89 -5.06 4.42
N TYR A 45 5.30 -6.24 4.91
CA TYR A 45 5.56 -7.38 4.04
C TYR A 45 4.26 -8.07 3.65
N ILE A 46 4.02 -8.15 2.33
CA ILE A 46 3.01 -9.05 1.74
C ILE A 46 3.63 -10.43 1.51
N VAL A 47 4.87 -10.45 1.00
CA VAL A 47 5.71 -11.64 0.82
C VAL A 47 7.12 -11.33 1.35
N LYS A 48 7.69 -12.24 2.13
CA LYS A 48 9.10 -12.18 2.57
C LYS A 48 9.69 -13.58 2.53
N ALA A 49 10.86 -13.73 1.88
CA ALA A 49 11.57 -15.02 1.77
C ALA A 49 10.69 -16.19 1.24
N GLY A 50 9.77 -15.89 0.32
CA GLY A 50 8.86 -16.90 -0.26
C GLY A 50 7.58 -17.17 0.55
N GLU A 51 7.44 -16.57 1.73
CA GLU A 51 6.28 -16.78 2.61
C GLU A 51 5.26 -15.64 2.47
N LEU A 52 3.97 -16.00 2.30
CA LEU A 52 2.84 -15.06 2.33
C LEU A 52 2.48 -14.67 3.77
N ALA A 53 2.18 -13.40 3.98
CA ALA A 53 1.65 -12.91 5.25
C ALA A 53 0.28 -13.58 5.56
N PRO A 54 -0.05 -13.83 6.85
CA PRO A 54 -1.21 -14.66 7.23
C PRO A 54 -2.55 -14.22 6.65
N GLN A 55 -2.78 -12.92 6.50
CA GLN A 55 -4.01 -12.35 5.97
C GLN A 55 -4.21 -12.55 4.45
N TYR A 56 -3.21 -13.10 3.75
CA TYR A 56 -3.25 -13.41 2.32
C TYR A 56 -3.18 -14.92 2.01
N ARG A 57 -3.34 -15.79 3.02
CA ARG A 57 -3.45 -17.24 2.85
C ARG A 57 -4.91 -17.69 2.82
#